data_AF-A0A8A8CPJ0-F1
#
_entry.id   AF-A0A8A8CPJ0-F1
#
_cell.length_a   1.000
_cell.length_b   1.000
_cell.length_c   1.000
_cell.angle_alpha   90.00
_cell.angle_beta   90.00
_cell.angle_gamma   90.00
#
_symmetry.space_group_name_H-M   'P 1'
#
loop_
_entity.id
_entity.type
_entity.pdbx_description
1 polymer ?
#
loop_
_entity_poly.entity_id
_entity_poly.type
_entity_poly.pdbx_seq_one_letter_code
_entity_poly.pdbx_strand_id
1 'polypeptide(L)'
;MPLEASAEPCIPDLEKTLLDTKLPLFQRYRAMFGLRDLASPPDLPTAVDAVNALAKGLKDPSALFRHEVAFVFGQLCHPASIPSLTASLSDLSEVGMVRHEAAEALGSLGEEEGVEETLKKFLNDPDQVVRDSVIVALDMAEFEKNGETQYALIPDSAAPVAA
;
A
#
# COMPACT_ATOMS: atom_id res chain seq x y z
N MET A 1 33.88 14.22 3.64
CA MET A 1 32.85 14.93 4.44
C MET A 1 32.44 14.01 5.57
N PRO A 2 32.45 14.44 6.83
CA PRO A 2 31.91 13.63 7.91
C PRO A 2 30.39 13.57 7.75
N LEU A 3 29.84 12.36 7.76
CA LEU A 3 28.41 12.14 7.95
C LEU A 3 28.09 12.67 9.35
N GLU A 4 27.41 13.82 9.43
CA GLU A 4 26.87 14.32 10.68
C GLU A 4 25.97 13.22 11.28
N ALA A 5 26.20 12.89 12.55
CA ALA A 5 25.37 11.95 13.28
C ALA A 5 23.94 12.51 13.30
N SER A 6 23.06 11.92 12.50
CA SER A 6 21.66 12.33 12.45
C SER A 6 21.03 11.99 13.80
N ALA A 7 20.46 12.99 14.47
CA ALA A 7 19.47 12.76 15.50
C ALA A 7 18.45 11.73 15.00
N GLU A 8 18.01 10.83 15.88
CA GLU A 8 17.02 9.81 15.53
C GLU A 8 15.83 10.47 14.81
N PRO A 9 15.43 9.95 13.63
CA PRO A 9 14.39 10.58 12.84
C PRO A 9 13.07 10.58 13.63
N CYS A 10 12.58 11.78 13.95
CA CYS A 10 11.36 11.98 14.71
C CYS A 10 10.15 12.06 13.77
N ILE A 11 9.07 11.31 14.05
CA ILE A 11 7.86 11.24 13.20
C ILE A 11 7.31 12.64 12.85
N PRO A 12 7.12 13.58 13.79
CA PRO A 12 6.73 14.95 13.49
C PRO A 12 7.60 15.68 12.46
N ASP A 13 8.92 15.50 12.51
CA ASP A 13 9.84 16.20 11.60
C ASP A 13 9.80 15.58 10.20
N LEU A 14 9.68 14.25 10.13
CA LEU A 14 9.49 13.54 8.87
C LEU A 14 8.13 13.89 8.25
N GLU A 15 7.05 13.93 9.03
CA GLU A 15 5.73 14.34 8.57
C GLU A 15 5.77 15.76 8.01
N LYS A 16 6.39 16.70 8.72
CA LYS A 16 6.56 18.07 8.25
C LYS A 16 7.31 18.13 6.93
N THR A 17 8.38 17.35 6.78
CA THR A 17 9.17 17.26 5.54
C THR A 17 8.36 16.62 4.40
N LEU A 18 7.61 15.56 4.70
CA LEU A 18 6.72 14.86 3.76
C LEU A 18 5.70 15.84 3.17
N LEU A 19 5.08 16.67 4.00
CA LEU A 19 3.98 17.57 3.62
C LEU A 19 4.41 18.93 3.07
N ASP A 20 5.71 19.28 3.13
CA ASP A 20 6.19 20.56 2.62
C ASP A 20 6.38 20.53 1.09
N THR A 21 5.37 21.02 0.38
CA THR A 21 5.35 21.11 -1.09
C THR A 21 6.38 22.08 -1.67
N LYS A 22 7.07 22.87 -0.84
CA LYS A 22 8.16 23.76 -1.27
C LYS A 22 9.51 23.04 -1.34
N LEU A 23 9.63 21.87 -0.72
CA LEU A 23 10.87 21.10 -0.73
C LEU A 23 11.02 20.30 -2.03
N PRO A 24 12.27 20.01 -2.45
CA PRO A 24 12.52 19.10 -3.56
C PRO A 24 11.88 17.72 -3.31
N LEU A 25 11.29 17.13 -4.35
CA LEU A 25 10.63 15.81 -4.26
C LEU A 25 11.52 14.75 -3.60
N PHE A 26 12.82 14.74 -3.90
CA PHE A 26 13.78 13.83 -3.30
C PHE A 26 13.79 13.88 -1.76
N GLN A 27 13.69 15.06 -1.15
CA GLN A 27 13.65 15.20 0.31
C GLN A 27 12.35 14.66 0.89
N ARG A 28 11.24 14.92 0.20
CA ARG A 28 9.90 14.44 0.58
C ARG A 28 9.81 12.91 0.50
N TYR A 29 10.38 12.31 -0.56
CA TYR A 29 10.49 10.86 -0.71
C TYR A 29 11.40 10.25 0.37
N ARG A 30 12.50 10.91 0.73
CA ARG A 30 13.34 10.46 1.85
C ARG A 30 12.57 10.45 3.17
N ALA A 31 11.71 11.44 3.40
CA ALA A 31 10.84 11.45 4.57
C ALA A 31 9.77 10.35 4.52
N MET A 32 9.18 10.10 3.35
CA MET A 32 8.24 9.00 3.11
C MET A 32 8.84 7.65 3.48
N PHE A 33 10.03 7.32 2.95
CA PHE A 33 10.70 6.08 3.29
C PHE A 33 11.18 6.04 4.75
N GLY A 34 11.56 7.17 5.34
CA GLY A 34 11.85 7.24 6.77
C GLY A 34 10.65 6.88 7.64
N LEU A 35 9.45 7.38 7.30
CA LEU A 35 8.22 7.01 8.01
C LEU A 35 7.86 5.53 7.76
N ARG A 36 8.07 5.02 6.55
CA ARG A 36 7.89 3.58 6.26
C ARG A 36 8.79 2.73 7.15
N ASP A 37 10.05 3.11 7.29
CA ASP A 37 11.02 2.37 8.11
C ASP A 37 10.65 2.42 9.60
N LEU A 38 10.04 3.51 10.08
CA LEU A 38 9.49 3.60 11.44
C LEU A 38 8.16 2.85 11.62
N ALA A 39 7.52 2.45 10.52
CA ALA A 39 6.30 1.65 10.49
C ALA A 39 6.53 0.14 10.39
N SER A 40 7.78 -0.30 10.24
CA SER A 40 8.14 -1.70 10.05
C SER A 40 9.25 -2.12 11.03
N PRO A 41 9.07 -3.22 11.79
CA PRO A 41 7.91 -4.13 11.77
C PRO A 41 6.65 -3.52 12.41
N PRO A 42 5.44 -4.08 12.11
CA PRO A 42 4.16 -3.48 12.51
C PRO A 42 3.88 -3.49 14.02
N ASP A 43 4.65 -4.25 14.80
CA ASP A 43 4.56 -4.31 16.27
C ASP A 43 5.34 -3.20 17.00
N LEU A 44 6.08 -2.36 16.26
CA LEU A 44 6.78 -1.22 16.85
C LEU A 44 5.79 -0.21 17.47
N PRO A 45 6.14 0.42 18.61
CA PRO A 45 5.31 1.46 19.22
C PRO A 45 5.14 2.69 18.33
N THR A 46 6.05 2.89 17.36
CA THR A 46 6.02 3.97 16.39
C THR A 46 5.12 3.68 15.19
N ALA A 47 4.70 2.43 14.98
CA ALA A 47 4.22 2.01 13.67
C ALA A 47 2.90 2.68 13.26
N VAL A 48 1.93 2.69 14.17
CA VAL A 48 0.63 3.33 13.95
C VAL A 48 0.79 4.84 13.72
N ASP A 49 1.64 5.50 14.51
CA ASP A 49 1.89 6.94 14.38
C ASP A 49 2.57 7.29 13.05
N ALA A 50 3.52 6.45 12.61
CA ALA A 50 4.20 6.62 11.34
C ALA A 50 3.27 6.39 10.14
N VAL A 51 2.39 5.39 10.19
CA VAL A 51 1.34 5.15 9.19
C VAL A 51 0.37 6.34 9.11
N ASN A 52 -0.07 6.85 10.27
CA ASN A 52 -0.95 8.02 10.35
C ASN A 52 -0.29 9.28 9.76
N ALA A 53 1.02 9.46 9.97
CA ALA A 53 1.79 10.53 9.36
C ALA A 53 1.88 10.38 7.83
N LEU A 54 2.19 9.17 7.34
CA LEU A 54 2.19 8.86 5.91
C LEU A 54 0.84 9.13 5.24
N ALA A 55 -0.26 8.76 5.91
CA ALA A 55 -1.61 8.88 5.36
C ALA A 55 -2.00 10.33 5.03
N LYS A 56 -1.39 11.31 5.71
CA LYS A 56 -1.57 12.74 5.39
C LYS A 56 -1.04 13.09 4.00
N GLY A 57 -0.06 12.33 3.49
CA GLY A 57 0.49 12.46 2.14
C GLY A 57 -0.51 12.14 1.02
N LEU A 58 -1.58 11.38 1.30
CA LEU A 58 -2.69 11.14 0.35
C LEU A 58 -3.54 12.40 0.07
N LYS A 59 -3.18 13.55 0.65
CA LYS A 59 -3.81 14.85 0.35
C LYS A 59 -2.87 15.79 -0.40
N ASP A 60 -1.70 15.31 -0.83
CA ASP A 60 -0.76 16.11 -1.62
C ASP A 60 -1.40 16.56 -2.94
N PRO A 61 -1.12 17.77 -3.46
CA PRO A 61 -1.62 18.18 -4.78
C PRO A 61 -1.15 17.30 -5.94
N SER A 62 0.02 16.65 -5.84
CA SER A 62 0.55 15.77 -6.88
C SER A 62 -0.07 14.38 -6.83
N ALA A 63 -0.78 13.99 -7.89
CA ALA A 63 -1.34 12.64 -8.01
C ALA A 63 -0.25 11.55 -7.96
N LEU A 64 0.93 11.81 -8.53
CA LEU A 64 2.05 10.88 -8.48
C LEU A 64 2.55 10.66 -7.05
N PHE A 65 2.56 11.71 -6.23
CA PHE A 65 2.97 11.61 -4.84
C PHE A 65 1.94 10.82 -4.01
N ARG A 66 0.65 11.06 -4.23
CA ARG A 66 -0.43 10.31 -3.58
C ARG A 66 -0.38 8.82 -3.95
N HIS A 67 -0.17 8.52 -5.23
CA HIS A 67 0.06 7.15 -5.71
C HIS A 67 1.23 6.50 -4.96
N GLU A 68 2.39 7.15 -4.86
CA GLU A 68 3.53 6.59 -4.14
C GLU A 68 3.22 6.30 -2.66
N VAL A 69 2.44 7.15 -1.99
CA VAL A 69 2.01 6.89 -0.61
C VAL A 69 1.13 5.64 -0.52
N ALA A 70 0.19 5.45 -1.45
CA ALA A 70 -0.62 4.24 -1.52
C ALA A 70 0.23 2.99 -1.80
N PHE A 71 1.20 3.10 -2.71
CA PHE A 71 2.16 2.04 -3.02
C PHE A 71 2.97 1.64 -1.78
N VAL A 72 3.48 2.62 -1.01
CA VAL A 72 4.19 2.36 0.24
C VAL A 72 3.30 1.65 1.27
N PHE A 73 2.01 1.95 1.33
CA PHE A 73 1.09 1.22 2.19
C PHE A 73 0.87 -0.23 1.75
N GLY A 74 0.79 -0.50 0.46
CA GLY A 74 0.77 -1.86 -0.07
C GLY A 74 2.02 -2.65 0.31
N GLN A 75 3.20 -2.02 0.27
CA GLN A 75 4.45 -2.66 0.71
C GLN A 75 4.52 -2.89 2.22
N LEU A 76 3.92 -2.02 3.02
CA LEU A 76 3.93 -2.11 4.47
C LEU A 76 2.97 -3.19 5.01
N CYS A 77 1.88 -3.48 4.28
CA CYS A 77 0.80 -4.34 4.74
C CYS A 77 0.35 -4.03 6.18
N HIS A 78 0.33 -2.75 6.57
CA HIS A 78 -0.02 -2.36 7.94
C HIS A 78 -1.52 -2.00 8.04
N PRO A 79 -2.32 -2.65 8.92
CA PRO A 79 -3.78 -2.48 8.97
C PRO A 79 -4.25 -1.05 9.26
N ALA A 80 -3.47 -0.28 10.02
CA ALA A 80 -3.73 1.16 10.25
C ALA A 80 -3.85 2.00 8.96
N SER A 81 -3.38 1.52 7.80
CA SER A 81 -3.51 2.21 6.51
C SER A 81 -4.89 2.05 5.86
N ILE A 82 -5.65 1.00 6.20
CA ILE A 82 -6.93 0.62 5.58
C ILE A 82 -7.93 1.79 5.50
N PRO A 83 -8.15 2.59 6.58
CA PRO A 83 -9.10 3.71 6.50
C PRO A 83 -8.73 4.74 5.43
N SER A 84 -7.44 5.02 5.28
CA SER A 84 -6.93 6.01 4.33
C SER A 84 -6.96 5.50 2.88
N LEU A 85 -6.58 4.24 2.67
CA LEU A 85 -6.69 3.57 1.36
C LEU A 85 -8.15 3.47 0.90
N THR A 86 -9.05 3.07 1.80
CA THR A 86 -10.49 2.99 1.52
C THR A 86 -11.04 4.37 1.13
N ALA A 87 -10.63 5.43 1.82
CA ALA A 87 -11.05 6.79 1.49
C ALA A 87 -10.56 7.20 0.09
N SER A 88 -9.30 6.93 -0.25
CA SER A 88 -8.74 7.22 -1.58
C SER A 88 -9.44 6.43 -2.69
N LEU A 89 -9.69 5.13 -2.51
CA LEU A 89 -10.42 4.30 -3.47
C LEU A 89 -11.87 4.78 -3.67
N SER A 90 -12.52 5.23 -2.59
CA SER A 90 -13.92 5.69 -2.61
C SER A 90 -14.11 7.08 -3.21
N ASP A 91 -13.05 7.88 -3.36
CA ASP A 91 -13.14 9.23 -3.89
C ASP A 91 -13.25 9.22 -5.42
N LEU A 92 -14.46 9.39 -5.96
CA LEU A 92 -14.69 9.46 -7.41
C LEU A 92 -14.10 10.71 -8.08
N SER A 93 -13.66 11.71 -7.29
CA SER A 93 -12.93 12.88 -7.81
C SER A 93 -11.42 12.67 -7.88
N GLU A 94 -10.93 11.59 -7.25
CA GLU A 94 -9.53 11.19 -7.29
C GLU A 94 -9.17 10.58 -8.66
N VAL A 95 -7.91 10.74 -9.05
CA VAL A 95 -7.38 10.22 -10.31
C VAL A 95 -7.34 8.69 -10.26
N GLY A 96 -7.81 8.02 -11.32
CA GLY A 96 -7.80 6.56 -11.45
C GLY A 96 -6.46 5.91 -11.10
N MET A 97 -5.34 6.58 -11.43
CA MET A 97 -3.98 6.19 -11.03
C MET A 97 -3.82 5.98 -9.51
N VAL A 98 -4.31 6.92 -8.70
CA VAL A 98 -4.19 6.81 -7.23
C VAL A 98 -5.19 5.78 -6.69
N ARG A 99 -6.38 5.71 -7.29
CA ARG A 99 -7.45 4.80 -6.87
C ARG A 99 -7.09 3.33 -7.12
N HIS A 100 -6.46 3.01 -8.25
CA HIS A 100 -6.02 1.64 -8.52
C HIS A 100 -4.93 1.20 -7.54
N GLU A 101 -3.98 2.09 -7.25
CA GLU A 101 -2.90 1.80 -6.30
C GLU A 101 -3.46 1.57 -4.90
N ALA A 102 -4.49 2.34 -4.51
CA ALA A 102 -5.20 2.12 -3.26
C ALA A 102 -5.94 0.77 -3.22
N ALA A 103 -6.51 0.32 -4.35
CA ALA A 103 -7.14 -1.00 -4.46
C ALA A 103 -6.11 -2.14 -4.36
N GLU A 104 -4.96 -2.02 -5.03
CA GLU A 104 -3.89 -3.02 -4.96
C GLU A 104 -3.30 -3.11 -3.55
N ALA A 105 -3.05 -1.97 -2.90
CA ALA A 105 -2.60 -1.92 -1.52
C ALA A 105 -3.59 -2.56 -0.55
N LEU A 106 -4.90 -2.37 -0.76
CA LEU A 106 -5.94 -3.09 -0.01
C LEU A 106 -5.91 -4.60 -0.31
N GLY A 107 -5.62 -5.02 -1.54
CA GLY A 107 -5.44 -6.43 -1.88
C GLY A 107 -4.33 -7.11 -1.07
N SER A 108 -3.21 -6.42 -0.85
CA SER A 108 -2.12 -6.90 0.03
C SER A 108 -2.51 -7.00 1.52
N LEU A 109 -3.65 -6.41 1.90
CA LEU A 109 -4.26 -6.46 3.23
C LEU A 109 -5.52 -7.36 3.23
N GLY A 110 -5.67 -8.25 2.24
CA GLY A 110 -6.89 -9.02 2.02
C GLY A 110 -7.35 -9.91 3.16
N GLU A 111 -6.44 -10.31 4.07
CA GLU A 111 -6.76 -11.09 5.27
C GLU A 111 -7.42 -10.27 6.38
N GLU A 112 -7.29 -8.94 6.34
CA GLU A 112 -7.84 -8.04 7.35
C GLU A 112 -9.36 -7.94 7.24
N GLU A 113 -10.02 -7.88 8.40
CA GLU A 113 -11.47 -7.93 8.48
C GLU A 113 -12.12 -6.78 7.68
N GLY A 114 -13.01 -7.15 6.76
CA GLY A 114 -13.80 -6.19 5.96
C GLY A 114 -13.09 -5.61 4.74
N VAL A 115 -11.83 -5.95 4.48
CA VAL A 115 -11.11 -5.50 3.27
C VAL A 115 -11.70 -6.11 2.01
N GLU A 116 -11.92 -7.43 1.99
CA GLU A 116 -12.54 -8.15 0.86
C GLU A 116 -13.93 -7.56 0.51
N GLU A 117 -14.77 -7.33 1.52
CA GLU A 117 -16.10 -6.73 1.36
C GLU A 117 -16.04 -5.26 0.91
N THR A 118 -14.95 -4.55 1.22
CA THR A 118 -14.72 -3.20 0.72
C THR A 118 -14.36 -3.23 -0.76
N LEU A 119 -13.43 -4.08 -1.17
CA LEU A 119 -13.01 -4.24 -2.57
C LEU A 119 -14.18 -4.65 -3.48
N LYS A 120 -15.05 -5.59 -3.05
CA LYS A 120 -16.22 -6.01 -3.82
C LYS A 120 -17.17 -4.87 -4.24
N LYS A 121 -17.20 -3.76 -3.49
CA LYS A 121 -18.02 -2.58 -3.83
C LYS A 121 -17.57 -1.89 -5.13
N PHE A 122 -16.32 -2.12 -5.54
CA PHE A 122 -15.68 -1.45 -6.68
C PHE A 122 -15.52 -2.35 -7.92
N LEU A 123 -16.11 -3.56 -7.93
CA LEU A 123 -16.10 -4.45 -9.11
C LEU A 123 -16.73 -3.82 -10.38
N ASN A 124 -17.64 -2.85 -10.18
CA ASN A 124 -18.30 -2.12 -11.26
C ASN A 124 -17.90 -0.63 -11.26
N ASP A 125 -16.71 -0.29 -10.76
CA ASP A 125 -16.21 1.07 -10.76
C ASP A 125 -16.28 1.71 -12.15
N PRO A 126 -16.63 3.00 -12.30
CA PRO A 126 -16.63 3.64 -13.62
C PRO A 126 -15.27 3.60 -14.31
N ASP A 127 -14.17 3.65 -13.56
CA ASP A 127 -12.83 3.61 -14.12
C ASP A 127 -12.36 2.16 -14.36
N GLN A 128 -11.92 1.87 -15.59
CA GLN A 128 -11.48 0.53 -15.96
C GLN A 128 -10.25 0.08 -15.16
N VAL A 129 -9.28 0.98 -14.96
CA VAL A 129 -8.05 0.59 -14.24
C VAL A 129 -8.36 0.18 -12.81
N VAL A 130 -9.34 0.84 -12.17
CA VAL A 130 -9.78 0.51 -10.82
C VAL A 130 -10.49 -0.84 -10.79
N ARG A 131 -11.39 -1.12 -11.75
CA ARG A 131 -12.05 -2.43 -11.84
C ARG A 131 -11.04 -3.57 -12.00
N ASP A 132 -10.09 -3.40 -12.92
CA ASP A 132 -9.10 -4.43 -13.22
C ASP A 132 -8.19 -4.70 -11.99
N SER A 133 -7.74 -3.64 -11.30
CA SER A 133 -6.97 -3.77 -10.05
C SER A 133 -7.79 -4.38 -8.90
N VAL A 134 -9.09 -4.07 -8.78
CA VAL A 134 -9.96 -4.69 -7.75
C VAL A 134 -10.11 -6.19 -7.98
N ILE A 135 -10.23 -6.63 -9.24
CA ILE A 135 -10.29 -8.07 -9.57
C ILE A 135 -8.99 -8.75 -9.12
N VAL A 136 -7.84 -8.20 -9.49
CA VAL A 136 -6.53 -8.74 -9.09
C VAL A 136 -6.36 -8.74 -7.57
N ALA A 137 -6.79 -7.68 -6.89
CA ALA A 137 -6.72 -7.56 -5.44
C ALA A 137 -7.57 -8.62 -4.72
N LEU A 138 -8.77 -8.92 -5.24
CA LEU A 138 -9.64 -9.98 -4.71
C LEU A 138 -9.06 -11.37 -4.96
N ASP A 139 -8.51 -11.62 -6.15
CA ASP A 139 -7.84 -12.89 -6.47
C ASP A 139 -6.64 -13.12 -5.53
N MET A 140 -5.85 -12.06 -5.25
CA MET A 140 -4.75 -12.11 -4.30
C MET A 140 -5.22 -12.40 -2.87
N ALA A 141 -6.27 -11.73 -2.41
CA ALA A 141 -6.84 -11.94 -1.08
C ALA A 141 -7.38 -13.38 -0.91
N GLU A 142 -8.03 -13.93 -1.94
CA GLU A 142 -8.50 -15.31 -1.95
C GLU A 142 -7.33 -16.30 -1.94
N PHE A 143 -6.29 -16.04 -2.72
CA PHE A 143 -5.07 -16.86 -2.78
C PHE A 143 -4.38 -16.98 -1.43
N GLU A 144 -4.12 -15.85 -0.75
CA GLU A 144 -3.46 -15.83 0.56
C GLU A 144 -4.31 -16.56 1.62
N LYS A 145 -5.63 -16.31 1.64
CA LYS A 145 -6.57 -16.98 2.56
C LYS A 145 -6.64 -18.50 2.38
N ASN A 146 -6.52 -18.98 1.14
CA ASN A 146 -6.61 -20.40 0.82
C ASN A 146 -5.25 -21.12 1.00
N GLY A 147 -4.14 -20.38 1.17
CA GLY A 147 -2.80 -20.95 1.37
C GLY A 147 -2.29 -21.76 0.16
N GLU A 148 -2.86 -21.55 -1.03
CA GLU A 148 -2.52 -22.31 -2.23
C GLU A 148 -1.17 -21.85 -2.79
N THR A 149 -0.06 -22.47 -2.37
CA THR A 149 1.31 -22.10 -2.80
C THR A 149 1.65 -22.34 -4.28
N GLN A 150 0.69 -22.53 -5.20
CA GLN A 150 0.96 -22.91 -6.59
C GLN A 150 0.12 -22.16 -7.63
N TYR A 151 0.71 -21.10 -8.20
CA TYR A 151 0.20 -20.43 -9.41
C TYR A 151 0.54 -21.19 -10.72
N ALA A 152 1.38 -22.21 -10.67
CA ALA A 152 1.77 -22.99 -11.83
C ALA A 152 1.25 -24.42 -11.75
N LEU A 153 0.34 -24.78 -12.67
CA LEU A 153 0.10 -26.18 -13.03
C LEU A 153 1.41 -26.76 -13.58
N ILE A 154 2.18 -27.45 -12.76
CA ILE A 154 3.26 -28.31 -13.24
C ILE A 154 2.54 -29.50 -13.92
N PRO A 155 2.66 -29.71 -15.25
CA PRO A 155 2.10 -30.89 -15.87
C PRO A 155 2.72 -32.10 -15.18
N ASP A 156 1.88 -33.05 -14.73
CA ASP A 156 2.32 -34.28 -14.10
C ASP A 156 3.49 -34.87 -14.90
N SER A 157 4.68 -34.82 -14.31
CA SER A 157 5.81 -35.60 -14.80
C SER A 157 5.42 -37.06 -14.61
N ALA A 158 4.92 -37.64 -15.71
CA ALA A 158 4.55 -39.04 -15.92
C ALA A 158 4.99 -39.99 -14.79
N ALA A 159 4.00 -40.65 -14.19
CA ALA A 159 4.21 -41.75 -13.27
C ALA A 159 5.25 -42.75 -13.83
N PRO A 160 6.17 -43.25 -13.00
CA PRO A 160 7.10 -44.27 -13.47
C PRO A 160 6.31 -45.51 -13.88
N VAL A 161 6.52 -45.94 -15.12
CA VAL A 161 5.98 -47.19 -15.65
C VAL A 161 6.56 -48.32 -14.81
N ALA A 162 5.69 -49.04 -14.09
CA ALA A 162 6.06 -50.22 -13.34
C ALA A 162 6.61 -51.31 -14.29
N ALA A 163 7.76 -51.87 -13.93
CA ALA A 163 8.30 -53.13 -14.46
C ALA A 163 8.80 -53.96 -13.29
#